data_AF-A0A958JEQ1-F1
#
_entry.id   AF-A0A958JEQ1-F1
#
_cell.length_a   1.000
_cell.length_b   1.000
_cell.length_c   1.000
_cell.angle_alpha   90.00
_cell.angle_beta   90.00
_cell.angle_gamma   90.00
#
_symmetry.space_group_name_H-M   'P 1'
#
loop_
_entity.id
_entity.type
_entity.pdbx_description
1 polymer ?
#
loop_
_entity_poly.entity_id
_entity_poly.type
_entity_poly.pdbx_seq_one_letter_code
_entity_poly.pdbx_strand_id
1 'polypeptide(L)'
;GRGGDLRMSKDLEDIMYVLNGCEDVVPELLAGTEVVRAFLSEQFSKLKSLRNFDELLAAHLSRENQQRTAIIVKRIESVISGNI
;
A
#
# COMPACT_ATOMS: atom_id res chain seq x y z
N GLY A 1 -1.32 -11.72 -24.46
CA GLY A 1 -1.48 -11.53 -23.01
C GLY A 1 -0.97 -10.16 -22.65
N ARG A 2 -1.87 -9.27 -22.20
CA ARG A 2 -1.63 -7.96 -21.53
C ARG A 2 -3.00 -7.27 -21.51
N GLY A 3 -3.78 -7.56 -20.48
CA GLY A 3 -5.14 -7.06 -20.31
C GLY A 3 -5.62 -7.22 -18.87
N GLY A 4 -4.68 -7.28 -17.92
CA GLY A 4 -4.97 -7.17 -16.50
C GLY A 4 -5.07 -5.69 -16.17
N ASP A 5 -6.28 -5.27 -15.85
CA ASP A 5 -6.73 -3.98 -15.36
C ASP A 5 -5.65 -2.86 -15.24
N LEU A 6 -5.51 -2.07 -16.32
CA LEU A 6 -4.62 -0.89 -16.35
C LEU A 6 -4.93 0.10 -15.21
N ARG A 7 -6.17 0.09 -14.70
CA ARG A 7 -6.58 0.92 -13.56
C ARG A 7 -5.95 0.44 -12.26
N MET A 8 -5.98 -0.87 -11.99
CA MET A 8 -5.31 -1.42 -10.80
C MET A 8 -3.81 -1.14 -10.77
N SER A 9 -3.14 -1.14 -11.92
CA SER A 9 -1.72 -0.80 -12.00
C SER A 9 -1.47 0.67 -11.64
N LYS A 10 -2.32 1.58 -12.14
CA LYS A 10 -2.21 3.02 -11.85
C LYS A 10 -2.58 3.35 -10.41
N ASP A 11 -3.69 2.80 -9.91
CA ASP A 11 -4.14 3.02 -8.53
C ASP A 11 -3.13 2.47 -7.52
N LEU A 12 -2.52 1.31 -7.81
CA LEU A 12 -1.45 0.76 -6.98
C LEU A 12 -0.20 1.65 -7.00
N GLU A 13 0.22 2.15 -8.16
CA GLU A 13 1.35 3.07 -8.27
C GLU A 13 1.15 4.32 -7.41
N ASP A 14 -0.04 4.92 -7.44
CA ASP A 14 -0.37 6.12 -6.66
C ASP A 14 -0.40 5.82 -5.15
N ILE A 15 -1.00 4.69 -4.74
CA ILE A 15 -0.95 4.22 -3.34
C ILE A 15 0.49 4.04 -2.88
N MET A 16 1.33 3.41 -3.69
CA MET A 16 2.74 3.19 -3.38
C MET A 16 3.52 4.49 -3.27
N TYR A 17 3.25 5.46 -4.15
CA TYR A 17 3.89 6.76 -4.12
C TYR A 17 3.55 7.51 -2.83
N VAL A 18 2.28 7.53 -2.42
CA VAL A 18 1.83 8.16 -1.17
C VAL A 18 2.43 7.45 0.05
N LEU A 19 2.38 6.12 0.09
CA LEU A 19 2.95 5.32 1.17
C LEU A 19 4.48 5.36 1.21
N ASN A 20 5.15 5.79 0.15
CA ASN A 20 6.61 5.96 0.13
C ASN A 20 7.05 7.40 0.46
N GLY A 21 6.27 8.39 0.00
CA GLY A 21 6.64 9.80 0.01
C GLY A 21 6.22 10.59 1.25
N CYS A 22 5.24 10.11 2.00
CA CYS A 22 4.75 10.80 3.20
C CYS A 22 5.20 10.06 4.47
N GLU A 23 5.97 10.73 5.34
CA GLU A 23 6.49 10.13 6.58
C GLU A 23 5.38 9.88 7.61
N ASP A 24 4.42 10.80 7.70
CA ASP A 24 3.31 10.78 8.66
C ASP A 24 2.06 10.07 8.14
N VAL A 25 2.15 9.40 6.99
CA VAL A 25 0.99 8.76 6.33
C VAL A 25 0.27 7.76 7.23
N VAL A 26 0.99 6.97 8.02
CA VAL A 26 0.38 5.97 8.91
C VAL A 26 -0.38 6.64 10.06
N PRO A 27 0.22 7.54 10.85
CA PRO A 27 -0.50 8.33 11.84
C PRO A 27 -1.73 9.06 11.28
N GLU A 28 -1.63 9.68 10.10
CA GLU A 28 -2.74 10.39 9.48
C GLU A 28 -3.91 9.47 9.12
N LEU A 29 -3.61 8.31 8.53
CA LEU A 29 -4.64 7.31 8.19
C LEU A 29 -5.31 6.74 9.45
N LEU A 30 -4.55 6.55 10.54
CA LEU A 30 -5.08 6.07 11.81
C LEU A 30 -5.86 7.14 12.59
N ALA A 31 -5.55 8.42 12.40
CA ALA A 31 -6.30 9.53 12.99
C ALA A 31 -7.69 9.75 12.36
N GLY A 32 -8.00 9.06 11.26
CA GLY A 32 -9.31 9.09 10.61
C GLY A 32 -10.46 8.57 11.49
N THR A 33 -11.69 8.59 10.95
CA THR A 33 -12.84 8.00 11.65
C THR A 33 -12.73 6.47 11.69
N GLU A 34 -13.46 5.83 12.61
CA GLU A 34 -13.47 4.37 12.71
C GLU A 34 -13.90 3.70 11.40
N VAL A 35 -14.88 4.29 10.70
CA VAL A 35 -15.35 3.78 9.40
C VAL A 35 -14.23 3.83 8.35
N VAL A 36 -13.46 4.92 8.31
CA VAL A 36 -12.35 5.08 7.37
C VAL A 36 -11.21 4.11 7.72
N ARG A 37 -10.84 3.97 9.00
CA ARG A 37 -9.85 3.01 9.45
C ARG A 37 -10.23 1.57 9.09
N ALA A 38 -11.47 1.18 9.38
CA ALA A 38 -11.96 -0.16 9.09
C ALA A 38 -11.92 -0.46 7.58
N PHE A 39 -12.35 0.51 6.76
CA PHE A 39 -12.28 0.39 5.31
C PHE A 39 -10.82 0.23 4.83
N LEU A 40 -9.90 1.08 5.29
CA LEU A 40 -8.49 1.02 4.89
C LEU A 40 -7.84 -0.30 5.31
N SER A 41 -8.09 -0.75 6.54
CA SER A 41 -7.61 -2.05 7.03
C SER A 41 -8.12 -3.20 6.16
N GLU A 42 -9.40 -3.20 5.78
CA GLU A 42 -9.97 -4.20 4.88
C GLU A 42 -9.33 -4.17 3.48
N GLN A 43 -9.19 -2.99 2.86
CA GLN A 43 -8.63 -2.86 1.52
C GLN A 43 -7.14 -3.26 1.49
N PHE A 44 -6.36 -2.83 2.48
CA PHE A 44 -4.96 -3.20 2.57
C PHE A 44 -4.77 -4.68 2.88
N SER A 45 -5.66 -5.29 3.68
CA SER A 45 -5.65 -6.74 3.91
C SER A 45 -5.92 -7.52 2.62
N LYS A 46 -6.89 -7.07 1.81
CA LYS A 46 -7.17 -7.65 0.48
C LYS A 46 -5.96 -7.50 -0.44
N LEU A 47 -5.35 -6.33 -0.50
CA LEU A 47 -4.18 -6.07 -1.32
C LEU A 47 -3.00 -6.98 -0.94
N LYS A 48 -2.71 -7.12 0.37
CA LYS A 48 -1.65 -8.00 0.89
C LYS A 48 -1.92 -9.48 0.63
N SER A 49 -3.18 -9.88 0.53
CA SER A 49 -3.57 -11.28 0.25
C SER A 49 -3.35 -11.71 -1.21
N LEU A 50 -3.02 -10.77 -2.11
CA LEU A 50 -2.72 -11.10 -3.50
C LEU A 50 -1.46 -11.97 -3.59
N ARG A 51 -1.55 -13.10 -4.31
CA ARG A 51 -0.44 -14.06 -4.43
C ARG A 51 0.84 -13.44 -5.00
N ASN A 52 0.69 -12.42 -5.84
CA ASN A 52 1.78 -11.69 -6.49
C ASN A 52 2.02 -10.31 -5.86
N PHE A 53 1.60 -10.08 -4.62
CA PHE A 53 1.73 -8.79 -3.95
C PHE A 53 3.18 -8.27 -3.99
N ASP A 54 4.16 -9.06 -3.56
CA ASP A 54 5.57 -8.64 -3.57
C ASP A 54 6.10 -8.32 -4.97
N GLU A 55 5.70 -9.11 -5.97
CA GLU A 55 6.06 -8.88 -7.38
C GLU A 55 5.41 -7.58 -7.91
N LEU A 56 4.16 -7.33 -7.54
CA LEU A 56 3.44 -6.10 -7.90
C LEU A 56 4.11 -4.88 -7.27
N LEU A 57 4.46 -4.93 -5.98
CA LEU A 57 5.17 -3.84 -5.31
C LEU A 57 6.51 -3.54 -6.01
N ALA A 58 7.29 -4.59 -6.28
CA ALA A 58 8.60 -4.45 -6.92
C ALA A 58 8.53 -3.94 -8.37
N ALA A 59 7.44 -4.25 -9.08
CA ALA A 59 7.21 -3.82 -10.46
C ALA A 59 6.77 -2.34 -10.57
N HIS A 60 6.13 -1.78 -9.54
CA HIS A 60 5.61 -0.41 -9.56
C HIS A 60 6.52 0.60 -8.84
N LEU A 61 7.51 0.12 -8.09
CA LEU A 61 8.56 0.99 -7.53
C LEU A 61 9.68 1.21 -8.54
N SER A 62 10.14 2.46 -8.64
CA SER A 62 11.34 2.75 -9.42
C SER A 62 12.55 2.00 -8.84
N ARG A 63 13.56 1.76 -9.69
CA ARG A 63 14.72 0.94 -9.34
C ARG A 63 15.46 1.45 -8.10
N GLU A 64 15.47 2.76 -7.88
CA GLU A 64 16.06 3.41 -6.70
C GLU A 64 15.24 3.22 -5.41
N ASN A 65 13.94 2.96 -5.54
CA ASN A 65 13.00 2.81 -4.43
C ASN A 65 12.74 1.35 -4.06
N GLN A 66 13.32 0.37 -4.76
CA GLN A 66 13.13 -1.04 -4.43
C GLN A 66 13.53 -1.40 -2.99
N GLN A 67 14.52 -0.70 -2.41
CA GLN A 67 14.90 -0.86 -1.01
C GLN A 67 13.83 -0.39 -0.02
N ARG A 68 12.91 0.49 -0.47
CA ARG A 68 11.81 1.02 0.35
C ARG A 68 10.57 0.13 0.32
N THR A 69 10.58 -0.96 -0.47
CA THR A 69 9.50 -1.97 -0.47
C THR A 69 9.18 -2.46 0.94
N ALA A 70 10.21 -2.76 1.74
CA ALA A 70 10.05 -3.21 3.13
C ALA A 70 9.38 -2.14 4.02
N ILE A 71 9.69 -0.86 3.79
CA ILE A 71 9.07 0.26 4.52
C ILE A 71 7.59 0.36 4.18
N ILE A 72 7.24 0.22 2.91
CA ILE A 72 5.85 0.31 2.45
C ILE A 72 5.03 -0.88 2.95
N VAL A 73 5.57 -2.09 2.89
CA VAL A 73 4.94 -3.27 3.49
C VAL A 73 4.69 -3.06 4.98
N LYS A 74 5.69 -2.55 5.72
CA LYS A 74 5.54 -2.24 7.14
C LYS A 74 4.43 -1.21 7.39
N ARG A 75 4.33 -0.16 6.57
CA ARG A 75 3.27 0.85 6.68
C ARG A 75 1.88 0.27 6.43
N ILE A 76 1.75 -0.60 5.43
CA ILE A 76 0.51 -1.35 5.15
C ILE A 76 0.12 -2.21 6.36
N GLU A 77 1.08 -2.91 6.97
CA GLU A 77 0.85 -3.73 8.17
C GLU A 77 0.46 -2.88 9.40
N SER A 78 1.07 -1.72 9.58
CA SER A 78 0.69 -0.76 10.62
C SER A 78 -0.77 -0.31 10.47
N VAL A 79 -1.21 0.02 9.26
CA VAL A 79 -2.62 0.40 9.01
C VAL A 79 -3.58 -0.78 9.23
N ILE A 80 -3.21 -1.99 8.82
CA ILE A 80 -4.03 -3.20 9.05
C ILE A 80 -4.19 -3.47 10.56
N SER A 81 -3.09 -3.38 11.32
CA SER A 81 -3.06 -3.70 12.75
C SER A 81 -3.52 -2.56 13.66
N GLY A 82 -3.64 -1.34 13.13
CA GLY A 82 -4.01 -0.16 13.91
C GLY A 82 -2.89 0.39 14.80
N ASN A 83 -1.63 0.05 14.51
CA ASN A 83 -0.46 0.41 15.34
C ASN A 83 0.52 1.31 14.58
N ILE A 84 1.27 2.14 15.31
CA ILE A 84 2.33 3.01 14.77
C ILE A 84 3.70 2.36 15.00
#